data_AF-A0A5M3XX79-F1
#
_entry.id   AF-A0A5M3XX79-F1
#
_cell.length_a   1.000
_cell.length_b   1.000
_cell.length_c   1.000
_cell.angle_alpha   90.00
_cell.angle_beta   90.00
_cell.angle_gamma   90.00
#
_symmetry.space_group_name_H-M   'P 1'
#
loop_
_entity.id
_entity.type
_entity.pdbx_description
1 polymer ?
#
loop_
_entity_poly.entity_id
_entity_poly.type
_entity_poly.pdbx_seq_one_letter_code
_entity_poly.pdbx_strand_id
1 'polypeptide(L)'
;MSVSELSSVVFPHLHHVRIDRVSSAGRSVRIEASTHLVHALCPNCGLASKRVHNRYRRRIGDTATGSRETLIHLRVRLFFCLNAACEKQIFAEQVPGVTVGHGRHSPGLGAVLTALALALGVRALTCPHSCPARCPCCG
;
A
#
# COMPACT_ATOMS: atom_id res chain seq x y z
N MET A 1 -23.41 4.09 16.80
CA MET A 1 -22.33 3.80 15.85
C MET A 1 -21.77 5.12 15.35
N SER A 2 -20.51 5.41 15.65
CA SER A 2 -19.84 6.61 15.15
C SER A 2 -19.36 6.40 13.71
N VAL A 3 -19.18 7.48 12.94
CA VAL A 3 -18.64 7.41 11.57
C VAL A 3 -17.25 6.74 11.55
N SER A 4 -16.51 6.84 12.66
CA SER A 4 -15.20 6.21 12.88
C SER A 4 -15.28 4.68 13.00
N GLU A 5 -16.37 4.13 13.55
CA GLU A 5 -16.56 2.68 13.65
C GLU A 5 -16.92 2.08 12.29
N LEU A 6 -17.72 2.79 11.49
CA LEU A 6 -18.09 2.33 10.14
C LEU A 6 -16.87 2.18 9.22
N SER A 7 -15.87 3.05 9.32
CA SER A 7 -14.66 2.93 8.50
C SER A 7 -13.86 1.66 8.82
N SER A 8 -13.86 1.22 10.08
CA SER A 8 -13.20 -0.02 10.49
C SER A 8 -13.88 -1.28 9.94
N VAL A 9 -15.21 -1.23 9.79
CA VAL A 9 -16.01 -2.32 9.22
C VAL A 9 -15.86 -2.39 7.71
N VAL A 10 -15.87 -1.24 7.03
CA VAL A 10 -15.79 -1.16 5.56
C VAL A 10 -14.36 -1.37 5.06
N PHE A 11 -13.35 -0.94 5.83
CA PHE A 11 -11.94 -0.99 5.44
C PHE A 11 -11.07 -1.73 6.47
N PRO A 12 -11.32 -3.02 6.73
CA PRO A 12 -10.63 -3.76 7.79
C PRO A 12 -9.12 -3.87 7.54
N HIS A 13 -8.68 -3.88 6.28
CA HIS A 13 -7.25 -3.92 5.91
C HIS A 13 -6.50 -2.60 6.19
N LEU A 14 -7.21 -1.51 6.48
CA LEU A 14 -6.59 -0.21 6.80
C LEU A 14 -6.28 -0.04 8.30
N HIS A 15 -6.46 -1.05 9.13
CA HIS A 15 -6.21 -0.97 10.58
C HIS A 15 -4.75 -0.62 10.96
N HIS A 16 -3.78 -0.86 10.07
CA HIS A 16 -2.37 -0.49 10.26
C HIS A 16 -2.03 0.95 9.83
N VAL A 17 -3.00 1.73 9.36
CA VAL A 17 -2.84 3.14 9.03
C VAL A 17 -3.85 3.99 9.79
N ARG A 18 -3.51 5.25 10.03
CA ARG A 18 -4.46 6.21 10.55
C ARG A 18 -5.23 6.78 9.38
N ILE A 19 -6.55 6.58 9.37
CA ILE A 19 -7.44 7.25 8.41
C ILE A 19 -7.59 8.70 8.89
N ASP A 20 -7.08 9.64 8.09
CA ASP A 20 -7.14 11.07 8.39
C ASP A 20 -8.43 11.69 7.86
N ARG A 21 -8.90 11.25 6.69
CA ARG A 21 -10.14 11.73 6.07
C ARG A 21 -10.71 10.72 5.08
N VAL A 22 -12.04 10.60 5.04
CA VAL A 22 -12.76 9.94 3.95
C VAL A 22 -13.64 10.97 3.27
N SER A 23 -13.63 11.01 1.94
CA SER A 23 -14.42 11.95 1.16
C SER A 23 -14.87 11.35 -0.17
N SER A 24 -15.98 11.84 -0.69
CA SER A 24 -16.39 11.57 -2.06
C SER A 24 -15.68 12.53 -3.03
N ALA A 25 -15.10 11.99 -4.10
CA ALA A 25 -14.49 12.75 -5.19
C ALA A 25 -15.06 12.27 -6.53
N GLY A 26 -16.13 12.90 -7.01
CA GLY A 26 -16.84 12.46 -8.21
C GLY A 26 -17.34 11.02 -8.04
N ARG A 27 -16.89 10.10 -8.91
CA ARG A 27 -17.25 8.67 -8.84
C ARG A 27 -16.44 7.87 -7.84
N SER A 28 -15.38 8.42 -7.26
CA SER A 28 -14.46 7.69 -6.41
C SER A 28 -14.65 8.06 -4.92
N VAL A 29 -14.37 7.11 -4.04
CA VAL A 29 -14.16 7.33 -2.61
C VAL A 29 -12.67 7.59 -2.41
N ARG A 30 -12.32 8.76 -1.87
CA ARG A 30 -10.94 9.13 -1.54
C ARG A 30 -10.71 8.98 -0.04
N ILE A 31 -9.68 8.21 0.30
CA ILE A 31 -9.23 7.98 1.67
C ILE A 31 -7.86 8.63 1.81
N GLU A 32 -7.74 9.65 2.65
CA GLU A 32 -6.46 10.17 3.10
C GLU A 32 -6.03 9.41 4.35
N ALA A 33 -4.83 8.85 4.32
CA ALA A 33 -4.30 8.07 5.42
C ALA A 33 -2.82 8.34 5.64
N SER A 34 -2.35 8.07 6.86
CA SER A 34 -0.95 8.18 7.24
C SER A 34 -0.49 6.98 8.05
N THR A 35 0.78 6.62 7.87
CA THR A 35 1.45 5.62 8.68
C THR A 35 1.80 6.18 10.06
N HIS A 36 1.68 5.34 11.09
CA HIS A 36 1.90 5.75 12.49
C HIS A 36 2.90 4.87 13.25
N LEU A 37 3.39 3.78 12.64
CA LEU A 37 4.38 2.90 13.28
C LEU A 37 5.68 3.64 13.63
N VAL A 38 6.34 3.31 14.74
CA VAL A 38 7.55 4.06 15.16
C VAL A 38 8.79 3.64 14.36
N HIS A 39 8.77 2.46 13.75
CA HIS A 39 9.87 1.89 12.97
C HIS A 39 9.33 1.14 11.76
N ALA A 40 10.22 0.81 10.82
CA ALA A 40 9.95 -0.08 9.70
C ALA A 40 11.12 -1.05 9.49
N LEU A 41 10.83 -2.26 9.02
CA LEU A 41 11.83 -3.26 8.65
C LEU A 41 12.32 -3.01 7.22
N CYS A 42 13.63 -3.05 7.01
CA CYS A 42 14.18 -3.00 5.66
C CYS A 42 13.68 -4.20 4.85
N PRO A 43 13.05 -4.01 3.67
CA PRO A 43 12.53 -5.12 2.89
C PRO A 43 13.62 -5.98 2.23
N ASN A 44 14.89 -5.55 2.28
CA ASN A 44 16.02 -6.32 1.75
C ASN A 44 16.68 -7.17 2.86
N CYS A 45 17.14 -6.55 3.95
CA CYS A 45 17.90 -7.23 5.01
C CYS A 45 17.11 -7.49 6.31
N GLY A 46 15.85 -7.06 6.40
CA GLY A 46 15.01 -7.23 7.58
C GLY A 46 15.33 -6.31 8.76
N LEU A 47 16.43 -5.54 8.72
CA LEU A 47 16.84 -4.72 9.86
C LEU A 47 15.83 -3.58 10.13
N ALA A 48 15.40 -3.45 11.38
CA ALA A 48 14.54 -2.37 11.82
C ALA A 48 15.25 -1.01 11.79
N SER A 49 14.56 0.01 11.30
CA SER A 49 15.03 1.40 11.34
C SER A 49 13.96 2.34 11.87
N LYS A 50 14.39 3.28 12.71
CA LYS A 50 13.61 4.44 13.18
C LYS A 50 14.02 5.74 12.49
N ARG A 51 15.10 5.71 11.69
CA ARG A 51 15.71 6.92 11.12
C ARG A 51 15.00 7.30 9.81
N VAL A 52 14.09 8.27 9.91
CA VAL A 52 13.33 8.79 8.77
C VAL A 52 14.23 9.66 7.89
N HIS A 53 14.25 9.37 6.59
CA HIS A 53 14.90 10.18 5.57
C HIS A 53 13.95 11.27 5.06
N ASN A 54 12.76 10.88 4.61
CA ASN A 54 11.78 11.79 4.02
C ASN A 54 10.35 11.22 4.17
N ARG A 55 9.33 11.99 3.83
CA ARG A 55 7.92 11.58 3.76
C ARG A 55 7.37 11.91 2.38
N TYR A 56 6.56 11.04 1.81
CA TYR A 56 5.90 11.30 0.53
C TYR A 56 4.49 10.70 0.48
N ARG A 57 3.70 11.11 -0.51
CA ARG A 57 2.34 10.60 -0.72
C ARG A 57 2.35 9.60 -1.87
N ARG A 58 1.76 8.42 -1.64
CA ARG A 58 1.43 7.43 -2.66
C ARG A 58 -0.07 7.49 -2.95
N ARG A 59 -0.42 7.34 -4.23
CA ARG A 59 -1.80 7.07 -4.66
C ARG A 59 -1.91 5.57 -4.94
N ILE A 60 -2.83 4.91 -4.24
CA ILE A 60 -3.05 3.47 -4.33
C ILE A 60 -4.51 3.23 -4.69
N GLY A 61 -4.74 2.48 -5.78
CA GLY A 61 -6.06 1.96 -6.11
C GLY A 61 -6.41 0.78 -5.20
N ASP A 62 -7.63 0.74 -4.70
CA ASP A 62 -8.09 -0.29 -3.79
C ASP A 62 -9.41 -0.89 -4.27
N THR A 63 -9.85 -1.98 -3.64
CA THR A 63 -11.13 -2.61 -3.96
C THR A 63 -12.27 -1.61 -3.84
N ALA A 64 -13.22 -1.70 -4.79
CA ALA A 64 -14.34 -0.79 -4.87
C ALA A 64 -15.18 -0.83 -3.58
N THR A 65 -15.62 0.35 -3.14
CA THR A 65 -16.54 0.48 -2.00
C THR A 65 -17.95 0.65 -2.56
N GLY A 66 -18.78 -0.38 -2.45
CA GLY A 66 -20.04 -0.43 -3.19
C GLY A 66 -19.77 -0.36 -4.70
N SER A 67 -20.41 0.58 -5.39
CA SER A 67 -20.24 0.79 -6.84
C SER A 67 -19.19 1.83 -7.21
N ARG A 68 -18.33 2.24 -6.26
CA ARG A 68 -17.40 3.36 -6.42
C ARG A 68 -15.96 2.89 -6.35
N GLU A 69 -15.12 3.42 -7.23
CA GLU A 69 -13.66 3.24 -7.16
C GLU A 69 -13.14 3.75 -5.82
N THR A 70 -12.22 3.03 -5.17
CA THR A 70 -11.57 3.47 -3.93
C THR A 70 -10.13 3.90 -4.24
N LEU A 71 -9.77 5.11 -3.83
CA LEU A 71 -8.41 5.66 -3.98
C LEU A 71 -7.85 6.07 -2.62
N ILE A 72 -6.74 5.44 -2.24
CA ILE A 72 -6.02 5.74 -1.00
C ILE A 72 -4.86 6.69 -1.32
N HIS A 73 -4.89 7.85 -0.69
CA HIS A 73 -3.81 8.84 -0.65
C HIS A 73 -3.02 8.62 0.64
N LEU A 74 -2.03 7.72 0.58
CA LEU A 74 -1.27 7.30 1.74
C LEU A 74 0.00 8.13 1.90
N ARG A 75 0.16 8.80 3.04
CA ARG A 75 1.42 9.43 3.45
C ARG A 75 2.31 8.38 4.11
N VAL A 76 3.41 8.05 3.47
CA VAL A 76 4.41 7.09 3.96
C VAL A 76 5.75 7.76 4.23
N ARG A 77 6.55 7.14 5.09
CA ARG A 77 7.92 7.51 5.42
C ARG A 77 8.92 6.66 4.65
N LEU A 78 9.98 7.32 4.23
CA LEU A 78 11.21 6.71 3.76
C LEU A 78 12.17 6.62 4.95
N PHE A 79 12.77 5.45 5.17
CA PHE A 79 13.72 5.19 6.23
C PHE A 79 15.11 4.93 5.66
N PHE A 80 16.15 5.30 6.41
CA PHE A 80 17.51 4.85 6.14
C PHE A 80 17.70 3.44 6.69
N CYS A 81 18.27 2.53 5.89
CA CYS A 81 18.75 1.25 6.39
C CYS A 81 20.00 1.49 7.26
N LEU A 82 20.00 0.92 8.47
CA LEU A 82 21.13 1.05 9.39
C LEU A 82 22.20 -0.02 9.17
N ASN A 83 21.95 -1.01 8.30
CA ASN A 83 22.92 -2.02 7.92
C ASN A 83 23.82 -1.45 6.82
N ALA A 84 25.08 -1.14 7.15
CA ALA A 84 26.05 -0.60 6.21
C ALA A 84 26.37 -1.55 5.03
N ALA A 85 26.20 -2.86 5.22
CA ALA A 85 26.41 -3.86 4.17
C ALA A 85 25.17 -4.06 3.26
N CYS A 86 24.05 -3.40 3.56
CA CYS A 86 22.84 -3.54 2.76
C CYS A 86 22.88 -2.64 1.53
N GLU A 87 22.70 -3.22 0.34
CA GLU A 87 22.60 -2.48 -0.92
C GLU A 87 21.47 -1.43 -0.92
N LYS A 88 20.40 -1.68 -0.15
CA LYS A 88 19.27 -0.77 -0.03
C LYS A 88 19.49 0.19 1.14
N GLN A 89 20.04 1.37 0.85
CA GLN A 89 20.30 2.42 1.84
C GLN A 89 19.05 3.20 2.27
N ILE A 90 18.07 3.35 1.37
CA ILE A 90 16.80 4.04 1.64
C ILE A 90 15.66 3.11 1.22
N PHE A 91 14.65 2.98 2.06
CA PHE A 91 13.47 2.18 1.76
C PHE A 91 12.19 2.87 2.22
N ALA A 92 11.12 2.72 1.46
CA ALA A 92 9.79 3.12 1.91
C ALA A 92 9.24 2.06 2.87
N GLU A 93 8.64 2.50 3.98
CA GLU A 93 7.91 1.57 4.83
C GLU A 93 6.78 0.89 4.06
N GLN A 94 6.57 -0.40 4.35
CA GLN A 94 5.49 -1.18 3.78
C GLN A 94 4.44 -1.43 4.86
N VAL A 95 3.18 -1.15 4.54
CA VAL A 95 2.02 -1.43 5.37
C VAL A 95 1.38 -2.73 4.86
N PRO A 96 1.32 -3.78 5.69
CA PRO A 96 0.64 -5.02 5.35
C PRO A 96 -0.82 -4.76 4.93
N GLY A 97 -1.28 -5.44 3.88
CA GLY A 97 -2.65 -5.29 3.37
C GLY A 97 -2.94 -4.01 2.59
N VAL A 98 -2.03 -3.01 2.58
CA VAL A 98 -2.26 -1.73 1.90
C VAL A 98 -1.23 -1.45 0.82
N THR A 99 0.05 -1.71 1.09
CA THR A 99 1.12 -1.38 0.15
C THR A 99 1.92 -2.61 -0.25
N VAL A 100 2.34 -2.63 -1.51
CA VAL A 100 3.45 -3.46 -1.99
C VAL A 100 4.54 -2.56 -2.57
N GLY A 101 5.76 -3.09 -2.64
CA GLY A 101 6.89 -2.40 -3.29
C GLY A 101 6.54 -2.04 -4.72
N HIS A 102 6.70 -0.76 -5.09
CA HIS A 102 6.41 -0.19 -6.42
C HIS A 102 4.97 -0.33 -6.95
N GLY A 103 4.11 -1.15 -6.36
CA GLY A 103 2.75 -1.35 -6.85
C GLY A 103 1.85 -0.11 -6.68
N ARG A 104 0.89 0.00 -7.61
CA ARG A 104 -0.11 1.08 -7.63
C ARG A 104 -1.46 0.62 -7.08
N HIS A 105 -1.63 -0.67 -6.79
CA HIS A 105 -2.84 -1.26 -6.24
C HIS A 105 -2.58 -1.88 -4.87
N SER A 106 -3.60 -1.92 -4.02
CA SER A 106 -3.57 -2.69 -2.79
C SER A 106 -3.40 -4.18 -3.10
N PRO A 107 -2.81 -4.98 -2.18
CA PRO A 107 -2.78 -6.43 -2.29
C PRO A 107 -4.16 -7.05 -2.58
N GLY A 108 -5.22 -6.54 -1.92
CA GLY A 108 -6.59 -7.02 -2.11
C GLY A 108 -7.09 -6.82 -3.54
N LEU A 109 -6.93 -5.62 -4.10
CA LEU A 109 -7.29 -5.36 -5.49
C LEU A 109 -6.42 -6.17 -6.46
N GLY A 110 -5.12 -6.30 -6.16
CA GLY A 110 -4.21 -7.16 -6.92
C GLY A 110 -4.73 -8.59 -7.01
N ALA A 111 -5.12 -9.20 -5.89
CA ALA A 111 -5.64 -10.56 -5.85
C ALA A 111 -6.93 -10.74 -6.68
N VAL A 112 -7.86 -9.77 -6.61
CA VAL A 112 -9.09 -9.78 -7.43
C VAL A 112 -8.76 -9.74 -8.92
N LEU A 113 -7.86 -8.83 -9.32
CA LEU A 113 -7.44 -8.72 -10.72
C LEU A 113 -6.74 -9.99 -11.20
N THR A 114 -5.91 -10.63 -10.35
CA THR A 114 -5.29 -11.91 -10.67
C THR A 114 -6.34 -13.01 -10.85
N ALA A 115 -7.34 -13.11 -9.97
CA ALA A 115 -8.39 -14.12 -10.05
C ALA A 115 -9.23 -13.96 -11.33
N LEU A 116 -9.59 -12.72 -11.69
CA LEU A 116 -10.28 -12.42 -12.95
C LEU A 116 -9.42 -12.78 -14.16
N ALA A 117 -8.13 -12.44 -14.14
CA ALA A 117 -7.21 -12.77 -15.23
C ALA A 117 -7.13 -14.29 -15.46
N LEU A 118 -6.99 -15.06 -14.37
CA LEU A 118 -7.00 -16.52 -14.42
C LEU A 118 -8.31 -17.08 -14.98
N ALA A 119 -9.46 -16.57 -14.53
CA ALA A 119 -10.77 -17.00 -15.01
C ALA A 119 -10.98 -16.71 -16.50
N LEU A 120 -10.42 -15.60 -17.00
CA LEU A 120 -10.48 -15.21 -18.40
C LEU A 120 -9.36 -15.82 -19.27
N GLY A 121 -8.45 -16.59 -18.67
CA GLY A 121 -7.30 -17.17 -19.37
C GLY A 121 -6.27 -16.14 -19.85
N VAL A 122 -6.32 -14.91 -19.33
CA VAL A 122 -5.36 -13.85 -19.66
C VAL A 122 -4.22 -13.84 -18.63
N ARG A 123 -3.01 -13.51 -19.10
CA ARG A 123 -1.87 -13.37 -18.19
C ARG A 123 -2.10 -12.17 -17.29
N ALA A 124 -2.03 -12.37 -15.98
CA ALA A 124 -2.26 -11.30 -15.02
C ALA A 124 -1.25 -10.15 -15.21
N LEU A 125 -1.75 -8.92 -15.27
CA LEU A 125 -0.94 -7.69 -15.30
C LEU A 125 -0.37 -7.32 -13.90
N THR A 126 -0.59 -8.17 -12.90
CA THR A 126 -0.26 -7.88 -11.50
C THR A 126 1.12 -8.44 -11.14
N CYS A 127 2.04 -7.59 -10.68
CA CYS A 127 3.32 -8.01 -10.11
C CYS A 127 3.06 -8.92 -8.88
N PRO A 128 3.63 -10.13 -8.80
CA PRO A 128 3.54 -10.96 -7.60
C PRO A 128 4.18 -10.27 -6.39
N HIS A 129 3.77 -10.62 -5.16
CA HIS A 129 4.27 -9.99 -3.92
C HIS A 129 5.78 -10.15 -3.70
N SER A 130 6.43 -11.06 -4.43
CA SER A 130 7.86 -11.36 -4.44
C SER A 130 8.60 -10.84 -5.69
N CYS A 131 8.01 -9.90 -6.43
CA CYS A 131 8.62 -9.42 -7.67
C CYS A 131 9.95 -8.66 -7.41
N PRO A 132 11.03 -8.96 -8.14
CA PRO A 132 12.31 -8.29 -7.96
C PRO A 132 12.21 -6.79 -8.28
N ALA A 133 13.15 -6.00 -7.73
CA ALA A 133 13.14 -4.53 -7.82
C ALA A 133 13.21 -3.95 -9.25
N ARG A 134 13.41 -4.78 -10.28
CA ARG A 134 13.41 -4.41 -11.71
C ARG A 134 12.57 -5.38 -12.54
N CYS A 135 11.29 -5.57 -12.20
CA CYS A 135 10.38 -6.27 -13.12
C CYS A 135 9.89 -5.32 -14.23
N PRO A 136 9.94 -5.73 -15.51
CA PRO A 136 9.31 -4.98 -16.60
C PRO A 136 7.79 -4.83 -16.43
N CYS A 137 7.17 -5.66 -15.58
CA CYS A 137 5.76 -5.56 -15.21
C CYS A 137 5.41 -4.36 -14.31
N CYS A 138 6.41 -3.76 -13.67
CA CYS A 138 6.27 -2.63 -12.75
C CYS A 138 6.92 -1.33 -13.30
N GLY A 139 7.37 -1.33 -14.57
CA GLY A 139 8.02 -0.21 -15.28
C GLY A 139 7.05 0.75 -15.95
#